data_AF-A0ABD5DTJ0-F1
#
_entry.id   AF-A0ABD5DTJ0-F1
#
_cell.length_a   1.000
_cell.length_b   1.000
_cell.length_c   1.000
_cell.angle_alpha   90.00
_cell.angle_beta   90.00
_cell.angle_gamma   90.00
#
_symmetry.space_group_name_H-M   'P 1'
#
loop_
_entity.id
_entity.type
_entity.pdbx_description
1 polymer ?
#
loop_
_entity_poly.entity_id
_entity_poly.type
_entity_poly.pdbx_seq_one_letter_code
_entity_poly.pdbx_strand_id
1 'polypeptide(L)'
;LERLPFICELAKAYVGADPVKEPIPVRPTAHYTMGGIETDQQCETRIKGLFAVGECSSVGLHGANRLGSNSLAELVVFGRLAGEQAMQRAAQAGEANGAALDAQAADVEHRLKDLV
;
A
#
# COMPACT_ATOMS: atom_id res chain seq x y z
N LEU A 1 17.42 -27.11 -15.46
CA LEU A 1 16.31 -26.17 -15.17
C LEU A 1 15.99 -26.04 -13.67
N GLU A 2 16.72 -26.72 -12.77
CA GLU A 2 16.33 -26.79 -11.35
C GLU A 2 16.46 -25.49 -10.54
N ARG A 3 17.31 -24.53 -10.93
CA ARG A 3 17.57 -23.32 -10.13
C ARG A 3 16.69 -22.11 -10.47
N LEU A 4 16.45 -21.90 -11.76
CA LEU A 4 15.72 -20.73 -12.28
C LEU A 4 14.63 -21.17 -13.28
N PRO A 5 13.77 -22.14 -12.93
CA PRO A 5 12.79 -22.68 -13.88
C PRO A 5 11.82 -21.59 -14.35
N PHE A 6 11.32 -20.78 -13.40
CA PHE A 6 10.27 -19.81 -13.69
C PHE A 6 10.72 -18.68 -14.64
N ILE A 7 11.92 -18.11 -14.45
CA ILE A 7 12.41 -17.08 -15.39
C ILE A 7 12.68 -17.65 -16.79
N CYS A 8 13.08 -18.93 -16.88
CA CYS A 8 13.30 -19.59 -18.17
C CYS A 8 11.99 -19.84 -18.90
N GLU A 9 10.95 -20.28 -18.19
CA GLU A 9 9.61 -20.47 -18.73
C GLU A 9 9.02 -19.13 -19.20
N LEU A 10 9.09 -18.08 -18.38
CA LEU A 10 8.57 -16.76 -18.72
C LEU A 10 9.29 -16.14 -19.92
N ALA A 11 10.62 -16.22 -19.97
CA ALA A 11 11.41 -15.67 -21.07
C ALA A 11 11.04 -16.34 -22.40
N LYS A 12 10.89 -17.67 -22.41
CA LYS A 12 10.48 -18.42 -23.60
C LYS A 12 9.05 -18.10 -24.00
N ALA A 13 8.13 -18.06 -23.04
CA ALA A 13 6.71 -17.88 -23.31
C ALA A 13 6.35 -16.46 -23.77
N TYR A 14 6.94 -15.43 -23.17
CA TYR A 14 6.52 -14.03 -23.38
C TYR A 14 7.48 -13.22 -24.24
N VAL A 15 8.75 -13.62 -24.32
CA VAL A 15 9.80 -12.87 -25.03
C VAL A 15 10.39 -13.68 -26.19
N GLY A 16 10.11 -14.99 -26.24
CA GLY A 16 10.65 -15.90 -27.26
C GLY A 16 12.16 -16.18 -27.11
N ALA A 17 12.78 -15.72 -26.03
CA ALA A 17 14.21 -15.88 -25.78
C ALA A 17 14.45 -17.14 -24.93
N ASP A 18 15.39 -18.00 -25.34
CA ASP A 18 15.92 -19.06 -24.47
C ASP A 18 17.11 -18.52 -23.66
N PRO A 19 16.99 -18.29 -22.34
CA PRO A 19 18.06 -17.69 -21.54
C PRO A 19 19.33 -18.54 -21.45
N VAL A 20 19.27 -19.82 -21.86
CA VAL A 20 20.43 -20.71 -21.96
C VAL A 20 21.22 -20.48 -23.26
N LYS A 21 20.60 -19.88 -24.28
CA LYS A 21 21.15 -19.69 -25.63
C LYS A 21 21.40 -18.22 -25.95
N GLU A 22 20.55 -17.32 -25.49
CA GLU A 22 20.60 -15.90 -25.79
C GLU A 22 20.19 -15.04 -24.58
N PRO A 23 20.67 -13.78 -24.48
CA PRO A 23 20.28 -12.88 -23.40
C PRO A 23 18.80 -12.49 -23.43
N ILE A 24 18.18 -12.36 -22.25
CA ILE A 24 16.84 -11.78 -22.12
C ILE A 24 16.95 -10.25 -22.29
N PRO A 25 16.20 -9.60 -23.20
CA PRO A 25 16.18 -8.15 -23.31
C PRO A 25 15.52 -7.53 -22.08
N VAL A 26 16.22 -6.59 -21.41
CA VAL A 26 15.75 -5.95 -20.17
C VAL A 26 15.90 -4.43 -20.24
N ARG A 27 15.06 -3.72 -19.47
CA ARG A 27 15.15 -2.26 -19.27
C ARG A 27 14.62 -1.87 -17.89
N PRO A 28 15.06 -0.74 -17.32
CA PRO A 28 14.47 -0.19 -16.10
C PRO A 28 12.97 0.07 -16.26
N THR A 29 12.19 -0.24 -15.22
CA THR A 29 10.74 0.02 -15.15
C THR A 29 10.35 0.44 -13.74
N ALA A 30 9.21 1.12 -13.59
CA ALA A 30 8.64 1.39 -12.28
C ALA A 30 8.27 0.05 -11.62
N HIS A 31 8.69 -0.14 -10.36
CA HIS A 31 8.52 -1.40 -9.65
C HIS A 31 7.87 -1.23 -8.27
N TYR A 32 8.26 -0.20 -7.52
CA TYR A 32 7.77 0.02 -6.16
C TYR A 32 7.56 1.51 -5.90
N THR A 33 6.52 1.84 -5.14
CA THR A 33 6.19 3.21 -4.76
C THR A 33 6.54 3.45 -3.29
N MET A 34 7.56 4.27 -3.04
CA MET A 34 7.97 4.62 -1.66
C MET A 34 7.09 5.71 -1.03
N GLY A 35 6.50 6.58 -1.85
CA GLY A 35 5.52 7.55 -1.39
C GLY A 35 4.18 6.88 -1.08
N GLY A 36 3.25 7.64 -0.50
CA GLY A 36 1.94 7.11 -0.15
C GLY A 36 1.23 8.00 0.86
N ILE A 37 0.24 7.42 1.53
CA ILE A 37 -0.48 8.06 2.63
C ILE A 37 0.49 8.22 3.81
N GLU A 38 0.78 9.46 4.17
CA GLU A 38 1.64 9.76 5.32
C GLU A 38 1.03 9.23 6.61
N THR A 39 1.84 8.47 7.37
CA THR A 39 1.47 7.97 8.69
C THR A 39 2.53 8.31 9.72
N ASP A 40 2.13 8.37 10.98
CA ASP A 40 3.07 8.39 12.10
C ASP A 40 3.70 6.99 12.35
N GLN A 41 4.50 6.89 13.41
CA GLN A 41 5.19 5.65 13.79
C GLN A 41 4.23 4.55 14.26
N GLN A 42 2.96 4.88 14.51
CA GLN A 42 1.89 3.96 14.90
C GLN A 42 1.01 3.56 13.69
N CYS A 43 1.40 3.95 12.47
CA CYS A 43 0.65 3.76 11.23
C CYS A 43 -0.66 4.56 11.16
N GLU A 44 -0.88 5.52 12.07
CA GLU A 44 -2.07 6.38 12.03
C GLU A 44 -1.81 7.55 11.08
N THR A 45 -2.80 7.88 10.25
CA THR A 45 -2.74 9.05 9.38
C THR A 45 -3.01 10.34 10.17
N ARG A 46 -2.95 11.48 9.48
CA ARG A 46 -3.42 12.75 10.04
C ARG A 46 -4.91 12.74 10.40
N ILE A 47 -5.69 11.85 9.79
CA ILE A 47 -7.09 11.61 10.14
C ILE A 47 -7.12 10.58 11.27
N LYS A 48 -7.56 11.01 12.45
CA LYS A 48 -7.62 10.15 13.64
C LYS A 48 -8.57 8.97 13.43
N GLY A 49 -8.10 7.78 13.76
CA GLY A 49 -8.80 6.51 13.53
C GLY A 49 -8.62 5.92 12.13
N LEU A 50 -7.96 6.62 11.19
CA LEU A 50 -7.61 6.09 9.89
C LEU A 50 -6.14 5.64 9.89
N PHE A 51 -5.91 4.38 9.54
CA PHE A 51 -4.59 3.76 9.47
C PHE A 51 -4.26 3.37 8.04
N ALA A 52 -2.98 3.43 7.66
CA ALA A 52 -2.50 2.98 6.35
C ALA A 52 -1.22 2.16 6.52
N VAL A 53 -1.05 1.11 5.70
CA VAL A 53 0.09 0.20 5.81
C VAL A 53 0.42 -0.48 4.48
N GLY A 54 1.70 -0.77 4.27
CA GLY A 54 2.21 -1.41 3.06
C GLY A 54 2.57 -0.37 2.00
N GLU A 55 2.61 -0.80 0.73
CA GLU A 55 3.03 0.08 -0.38
C GLU A 55 2.12 1.31 -0.59
N CYS A 56 0.90 1.32 -0.02
CA CYS A 56 0.04 2.51 -0.09
C CYS A 56 0.40 3.58 0.95
N SER A 57 1.23 3.27 1.95
CA SER A 57 1.58 4.19 3.03
C SER A 57 3.00 4.73 2.90
N SER A 58 3.24 5.85 3.59
CA SER A 58 4.56 6.41 3.79
C SER A 58 4.79 6.60 5.29
N VAL A 59 5.32 5.55 5.92
CA VAL A 59 5.75 5.55 7.33
C VAL A 59 7.16 6.12 7.51
N GLY A 60 7.80 6.53 6.41
CA GLY A 60 9.15 7.10 6.38
C GLY A 60 10.29 6.08 6.38
N LEU A 61 10.03 4.78 6.55
CA LEU A 61 11.07 3.73 6.61
C LEU A 61 11.96 3.71 5.36
N HIS A 62 11.37 3.79 4.17
CA HIS A 62 12.10 3.63 2.91
C HIS A 62 12.79 4.91 2.42
N GLY A 63 12.44 6.07 2.98
CA GLY A 63 12.83 7.36 2.44
C GLY A 63 12.57 7.46 0.93
N ALA A 64 13.56 7.90 0.17
CA ALA A 64 13.47 8.00 -1.30
C ALA A 64 13.91 6.72 -2.04
N ASN A 65 14.42 5.69 -1.35
CA ASN A 65 14.92 4.48 -1.99
C ASN A 65 14.79 3.27 -1.06
N ARG A 66 13.81 2.41 -1.35
CA ARG A 66 13.58 1.17 -0.62
C ARG A 66 14.68 0.14 -0.91
N LEU A 67 15.24 -0.45 0.15
CA LEU A 67 16.16 -1.59 0.03
C LEU A 67 15.40 -2.84 -0.43
N GLY A 68 15.94 -3.55 -1.42
CA GLY A 68 15.35 -4.78 -1.98
C GLY A 68 14.96 -5.80 -0.89
N SER A 69 13.91 -6.57 -1.15
CA SER A 69 13.29 -7.53 -0.22
C SER A 69 12.62 -6.98 1.05
N ASN A 70 12.71 -5.68 1.35
CA ASN A 70 12.08 -5.12 2.56
C ASN A 70 10.55 -4.88 2.52
N SER A 71 9.91 -4.67 1.37
CA SER A 71 8.47 -4.33 1.31
C SER A 71 7.53 -5.39 1.92
N LEU A 72 7.82 -6.68 1.74
CA LEU A 72 7.02 -7.73 2.38
C LEU A 72 7.25 -7.78 3.89
N ALA A 73 8.49 -7.59 4.33
CA ALA A 73 8.82 -7.54 5.75
C ALA A 73 8.16 -6.32 6.42
N GLU A 74 8.20 -5.16 5.77
CA GLU A 74 7.48 -3.96 6.18
C GLU A 74 5.98 -4.24 6.32
N LEU A 75 5.34 -4.77 5.27
CA LEU A 75 3.91 -5.05 5.28
C LEU A 75 3.52 -5.94 6.48
N VAL A 76 4.28 -7.00 6.74
CA VAL A 76 3.97 -7.92 7.85
C VAL A 76 4.19 -7.26 9.21
N VAL A 77 5.30 -6.54 9.40
CA VAL A 77 5.65 -5.91 10.67
C VAL A 77 4.71 -4.75 10.99
N PHE A 78 4.56 -3.80 10.09
CA PHE A 78 3.68 -2.66 10.29
C PHE A 78 2.21 -3.04 10.18
N GLY A 79 1.87 -4.13 9.46
CA GLY A 79 0.50 -4.64 9.39
C GLY A 79 0.01 -5.12 10.74
N ARG A 80 0.89 -5.84 11.47
CA ARG A 80 0.62 -6.20 12.86
C ARG A 80 0.50 -4.96 13.75
N LEU A 81 1.45 -4.03 13.66
CA LEU A 81 1.43 -2.81 14.48
C LEU A 81 0.14 -2.01 14.26
N ALA A 82 -0.21 -1.72 13.01
CA ALA A 82 -1.42 -1.00 12.63
C ALA A 82 -2.68 -1.72 13.14
N GLY A 83 -2.72 -3.05 13.04
CA GLY A 83 -3.84 -3.85 13.56
C GLY A 83 -3.99 -3.74 15.07
N GLU A 84 -2.89 -3.82 15.83
CA GLU A 84 -2.89 -3.63 17.28
C GLU A 84 -3.32 -2.21 17.68
N GLN A 85 -2.82 -1.18 17.00
CA GLN A 85 -3.18 0.22 17.24
C GLN A 85 -4.64 0.52 16.88
N ALA A 86 -5.12 0.03 15.74
CA ALA A 86 -6.51 0.19 15.32
C ALA A 86 -7.48 -0.48 16.30
N MET A 87 -7.12 -1.68 16.81
CA MET A 87 -7.91 -2.38 17.82
C MET A 87 -7.97 -1.59 19.14
N GLN A 88 -6.84 -1.07 19.62
CA GLN A 88 -6.82 -0.20 20.81
C GLN A 88 -7.66 1.06 20.61
N ARG A 89 -7.56 1.69 19.43
CA ARG A 89 -8.33 2.89 19.11
C ARG A 89 -9.83 2.62 19.06
N ALA A 90 -10.24 1.49 18.47
CA ALA A 90 -11.63 1.07 18.40
C ALA A 90 -12.21 0.78 19.79
N ALA A 91 -11.44 0.16 20.68
CA ALA A 91 -11.86 -0.11 22.06
C ALA A 91 -12.08 1.17 22.90
N GLN A 92 -11.41 2.27 22.53
CA GLN A 92 -11.54 3.57 23.19
C GLN A 92 -12.45 4.55 22.42
N ALA A 93 -12.98 4.13 21.27
CA ALA A 93 -13.85 4.99 20.49
C ALA A 93 -15.17 5.20 21.23
N GLY A 94 -15.52 6.48 21.44
CA GLY A 94 -16.85 6.85 21.93
C GLY A 94 -17.91 6.70 20.84
N GLU A 95 -19.17 6.95 21.21
CA GLU A 95 -20.26 7.00 20.22
C GLU A 95 -19.98 8.09 19.18
N ALA A 96 -20.18 7.73 17.92
CA ALA A 96 -20.12 8.69 16.83
C ALA A 96 -21.29 9.68 16.96
N ASN A 97 -21.04 10.95 16.63
CA ASN A 97 -22.11 11.94 16.53
C ASN A 97 -22.88 11.72 15.23
N GLY A 98 -23.86 10.81 15.25
CA GLY A 98 -24.66 10.43 14.09
C GLY A 98 -25.30 11.64 13.39
N ALA A 99 -25.85 12.58 14.15
CA ALA A 99 -26.47 13.79 13.58
C ALA A 99 -25.47 14.65 12.79
N ALA A 100 -24.23 14.77 13.27
CA ALA A 100 -23.19 15.49 12.54
C ALA A 100 -22.76 14.76 11.26
N LEU A 101 -22.71 13.42 11.30
CA LEU A 101 -22.40 12.60 10.13
C LEU A 101 -23.49 12.70 9.07
N ASP A 102 -24.76 12.60 9.47
CA ASP A 102 -25.91 12.73 8.58
C ASP A 102 -25.96 14.11 7.92
N ALA A 103 -25.66 15.17 8.68
CA ALA A 103 -25.57 16.53 8.15
C ALA A 103 -24.45 16.67 7.10
N GLN A 104 -23.27 16.09 7.35
CA GLN A 104 -22.18 16.09 6.37
C GLN A 104 -22.53 15.29 5.12
N ALA A 105 -23.19 14.14 5.27
CA ALA A 105 -23.64 13.33 4.13
C ALA A 105 -24.65 14.11 3.26
N ALA A 106 -25.62 14.77 3.88
CA ALA A 106 -26.61 15.60 3.17
C ALA A 106 -25.98 16.79 2.43
N ASP A 107 -24.98 17.46 3.02
CA ASP A 107 -24.21 18.53 2.35
C ASP A 107 -23.49 18.02 1.09
N VAL A 108 -22.82 16.87 1.20
CA VAL A 108 -22.13 16.25 0.06
C VAL A 108 -23.13 15.88 -1.05
N GLU A 109 -24.27 15.29 -0.70
CA GLU A 109 -25.33 14.98 -1.67
C GLU A 109 -25.87 16.24 -2.37
N HIS A 110 -26.08 17.33 -1.64
CA HIS A 110 -26.51 18.60 -2.22
C HIS A 110 -25.49 19.11 -3.23
N ARG A 111 -24.23 19.18 -2.84
CA ARG A 111 -23.14 19.62 -3.73
C ARG A 111 -23.00 18.75 -4.98
N LEU A 112 -23.23 17.45 -4.87
CA LEU A 112 -23.23 16.55 -6.03
C LEU A 112 -24.39 16.85 -6.98
N LYS A 113 -25.58 17.15 -6.44
CA LYS A 113 -26.75 17.55 -7.25
C LYS A 113 -26.52 18.89 -7.94
N ASP A 114 -25.83 19.84 -7.31
CA ASP A 114 -25.51 21.14 -7.92
C ASP A 114 -24.50 21.05 -9.07
N LEU A 115 -23.74 19.95 -9.18
CA LEU A 115 -22.75 19.73 -10.23
C LEU A 115 -23.35 19.12 -11.51
N VAL A 116 -24.59 18.63 -11.47
CA VAL A 116 -25.29 17.94 -12.58
C VAL A 116 -26.45 18.80 -13.07
#